data_AF-A0A821WW51-F1
#
_entry.id   AF-A0A821WW51-F1
#
_cell.length_a   1.000
_cell.length_b   1.000
_cell.length_c   1.000
_cell.angle_alpha   90.00
_cell.angle_beta   90.00
_cell.angle_gamma   90.00
#
_symmetry.space_group_name_H-M   'P 1'
#
loop_
_entity.id
_entity.type
_entity.pdbx_description
1 polymer ?
#
loop_
_entity_poly.entity_id
_entity_poly.type
_entity_poly.pdbx_seq_one_letter_code
_entity_poly.pdbx_strand_id
1 'polypeptide(L)' 'MCNVAADYYQDFFKASNIVRPHPYTDLPPIEYDNNNEVIPEVTLDELINT' A
#
# COMPACT_ATOMS: atom_id res chain seq x y z
N MET A 1 44.51 16.58 -2.12
CA MET A 1 43.50 16.25 -3.16
C MET A 1 42.68 14.99 -2.82
N CYS A 2 43.10 14.11 -1.90
CA CYS A 2 42.31 12.93 -1.49
C CYS A 2 40.95 13.23 -0.85
N ASN A 3 40.80 14.38 -0.17
CA ASN A 3 39.56 14.73 0.52
C ASN A 3 38.40 14.95 -0.46
N VAL A 4 38.66 15.55 -1.62
CA VAL A 4 37.63 15.80 -2.66
C VAL A 4 37.07 14.49 -3.22
N ALA A 5 37.92 13.48 -3.39
CA ALA A 5 37.49 12.16 -3.85
C ALA A 5 36.68 11.43 -2.77
N ALA A 6 37.07 11.56 -1.50
CA ALA A 6 36.34 10.97 -0.37
C ALA A 6 34.92 11.56 -0.25
N ASP A 7 34.79 12.88 -0.36
CA ASP A 7 33.49 13.58 -0.29
C ASP A 7 32.57 13.15 -1.45
N TYR A 8 33.11 13.03 -2.67
CA TYR A 8 32.35 12.57 -3.83
C TYR A 8 31.78 11.16 -3.63
N TYR A 9 32.57 10.21 -3.14
CA TYR A 9 32.09 8.85 -2.92
C TYR A 9 31.09 8.78 -1.76
N GLN A 10 31.28 9.59 -0.72
CA GLN A 10 30.34 9.67 0.39
C GLN A 10 28.95 10.13 -0.08
N ASP A 11 28.87 11.14 -0.94
CA ASP A 11 27.61 11.62 -1.49
C ASP A 11 27.02 10.69 -2.54
N PHE A 12 27.86 10.07 -3.37
CA PHE A 12 27.43 9.15 -4.43
C PHE A 12 26.82 7.85 -3.86
N PHE A 13 27.38 7.33 -2.77
CA PHE A 13 26.88 6.12 -2.09
C PHE A 13 25.92 6.43 -0.94
N LYS A 14 25.57 7.70 -0.72
CA LYS A 14 24.58 8.07 0.27
C LYS A 14 23.25 7.41 -0.09
N ALA A 15 22.77 6.54 0.79
CA ALA A 15 21.50 5.85 0.58
C ALA A 15 20.41 6.89 0.32
N SER A 16 19.74 6.77 -0.82
CA SER A 16 18.58 7.60 -1.11
C SER A 16 17.47 7.23 -0.13
N ASN A 17 16.91 8.23 0.54
CA ASN A 17 15.70 8.05 1.35
C ASN A 17 14.51 7.85 0.39
N ILE A 18 14.42 6.65 -0.19
CA ILE A 18 13.25 6.24 -0.97
C ILE A 18 12.17 5.92 0.05
N VAL A 19 11.38 6.93 0.40
CA VAL A 19 10.14 6.73 1.15
C VAL A 19 9.17 6.07 0.20
N ARG A 20 8.99 4.75 0.33
CA ARG A 20 7.92 4.04 -0.37
C ARG A 20 6.62 4.38 0.37
N PRO A 21 5.60 4.94 -0.31
CA PRO A 21 4.32 5.16 0.32
C PRO A 21 3.79 3.83 0.86
N HIS A 22 3.22 3.85 2.06
CA HIS A 22 2.66 2.66 2.66
C HIS A 22 1.37 2.30 1.90
N PRO A 23 1.28 1.09 1.33
CA PRO A 23 0.25 0.73 0.36
C PRO A 23 -1.18 0.80 0.93
N TYR A 24 -1.35 0.81 2.24
CA TYR A 24 -2.67 0.86 2.88
C TYR A 24 -3.00 2.21 3.53
N THR A 25 -2.05 3.14 3.57
CA THR A 25 -2.22 4.43 4.26
C THR A 25 -2.16 5.61 3.30
N ASP A 26 -1.34 5.50 2.26
CA ASP A 26 -1.11 6.56 1.29
C ASP A 26 -1.85 6.32 -0.03
N LEU A 27 -2.46 5.14 -0.21
CA LEU A 27 -3.35 4.89 -1.35
C LEU A 27 -4.73 5.51 -1.08
N PRO A 28 -5.38 6.07 -2.12
CA PRO A 28 -6.77 6.49 -2.00
C PRO A 28 -7.64 5.28 -1.60
N PRO A 29 -8.73 5.53 -0.84
CA PRO A 29 -9.67 4.46 -0.49
C PRO A 29 -10.21 3.82 -1.76
N ILE A 30 -10.31 2.49 -1.76
CA ILE A 30 -10.88 1.72 -2.87
C ILE A 30 -12.39 2.03 -2.89
N GLU A 31 -12.86 2.63 -3.97
CA GLU A 31 -14.30 2.73 -4.23
C GLU A 31 -14.78 1.38 -4.76
N TYR A 32 -15.52 0.64 -3.93
CA TYR A 32 -16.19 -0.57 -4.38
C TYR A 32 -17.48 -0.16 -5.11
N ASP A 33 -17.66 -0.66 -6.34
CA ASP A 33 -18.87 -0.39 -7.15
C ASP A 33 -20.17 -0.79 -6.43
N ASN A 34 -20.08 -1.77 -5.52
CA ASN A 34 -21.18 -2.31 -4.75
C ASN A 34 -21.24 -1.84 -3.29
N ASN A 35 -20.53 -0.77 -2.92
CA ASN A 35 -20.52 -0.26 -1.53
C ASN A 35 -21.92 0.05 -0.98
N ASN A 36 -22.86 0.39 -1.87
CA ASN A 36 -24.24 0.69 -1.51
C ASN A 36 -25.20 -0.49 -1.74
N GLU A 37 -24.71 -1.63 -2.22
CA GLU A 37 -25.54 -2.82 -2.40
C GLU A 37 -25.70 -3.56 -1.07
N VAL A 38 -26.95 -3.75 -0.66
CA VAL A 38 -27.27 -4.53 0.54
C VAL A 38 -27.07 -6.00 0.19
N ILE A 39 -26.20 -6.68 0.93
CA ILE A 39 -26.07 -8.14 0.84
C ILE A 39 -27.40 -8.74 1.30
N PRO A 40 -28.07 -9.58 0.49
CA PRO A 40 -29.33 -10.19 0.89
C PRO A 40 -29.12 -11.08 2.12
N GLU A 41 -30.06 -11.00 3.06
CA GLU A 41 -30.04 -11.88 4.23
C GLU A 41 -30.29 -13.32 3.79
N VAL A 42 -29.43 -14.24 4.23
CA VAL A 42 -29.59 -15.66 3.97
C VAL A 42 -30.40 -16.26 5.13
N THR A 43 -31.46 -16.98 4.80
CA THR A 43 -32.29 -17.66 5.81
C THR A 43 -31.65 -18.96 6.28
N LEU A 44 -32.01 -19.42 7.48
CA LEU A 44 -31.54 -20.71 8.01
C LEU A 44 -31.97 -21.89 7.11
N ASP A 45 -33.16 -21.80 6.50
CA ASP A 45 -33.65 -22.85 5.60
C ASP A 45 -32.83 -22.92 4.31
N GLU A 46 -32.36 -21.79 3.77
CA GLU A 46 -31.43 -21.75 2.64
C GLU A 46 -30.05 -22.30 3.02
N LEU A 47 -29.59 -22.13 4.27
CA LEU A 47 -28.31 -22.69 4.74
C LEU A 47 -28.36 -24.19 4.99
N ILE A 48 -29.51 -24.73 5.39
CA ILE A 48 -29.66 -26.14 5.78
C ILE A 48 -30.01 -27.01 4.58
N ASN A 49 -30.70 -26.46 3.57
CA ASN A 49 -31.18 -27.21 2.40
C ASN A 49 -30.31 -27.04 1.14
N THR A 50 -29.05 -26.58 1.29
CA THR A 50 -28.03 -26.59 0.22
C THR A 50 -27.48 -27.99 -0.08
#